data_AF-A0A855ERJ8-F1
#
_entry.id   AF-A0A855ERJ8-F1
#
_cell.length_a   1.000
_cell.length_b   1.000
_cell.length_c   1.000
_cell.angle_alpha   90.00
_cell.angle_beta   90.00
_cell.angle_gamma   90.00
#
_symmetry.space_group_name_H-M   'P 1'
#
loop_
_entity.id
_entity.type
_entity.pdbx_description
1 polymer ?
#
loop_
_entity_poly.entity_id
_entity_poly.type
_entity_poly.pdbx_seq_one_letter_code
_entity_poly.pdbx_strand_id
1 'polypeptide(L)'
;MATLDDDLAKAVTEGFRLAQGSIINQDLILSGTGDVTVTLADGSKKTGPSWTKLIAQAGAAGASAAAAAASEKNAKTSETNANSSKTAAASSASAAKTSETNAKTSETNAKTSETNAKTSENNASASASSAAASLAAAQKLTSVPYEESPFPDVWAPLNDDLRLLAGFAPYDRLTISGQVLELPTKSLTFSRATMATYIDKSGVLRTAAINEPRFEKEGLLIEGQSTNLAIYSSPTQDYSSYFRSGANNTRTFKPEGGVLLTTLTDTGTWWEQNINVANYDPTKPASVSCYLEFPAAAKVRVMLMRYSSEGDIAAASITAAPGVNKVSVPVLGGAVNQRLGLRITVDAGTPVSSVIFIDRMQIEESAQATSYIPTNGAAATRAADACTLQRAGNDNYYAPFSFSVSVHANGASFVGADANTRRCILAIYPSKSEWIISYINNNAGPLGKVAATYGSGNAMTSNLVVDDGAQHVVTFSTDLTTNKVAVDGDIASVAASARPIPNPTESDLYKVIYLGASSGSPGGGVRMLNGHLRNLRIWHRALTDNQIKGLR
;
A
#
# COMPACT_ATOMS: atom_id res chain seq x y z
N MET A 1 -78.38 40.65 -23.45
CA MET A 1 -78.41 39.71 -22.30
C MET A 1 -79.80 39.11 -22.23
N ALA A 2 -80.29 38.81 -21.03
CA ALA A 2 -81.73 38.77 -20.78
C ALA A 2 -82.31 40.21 -20.74
N THR A 3 -83.58 40.31 -20.34
CA THR A 3 -84.38 41.54 -20.15
C THR A 3 -85.84 41.22 -20.48
N LEU A 4 -86.73 42.22 -20.51
CA LEU A 4 -88.18 42.00 -20.52
C LEU A 4 -88.93 43.20 -19.89
N ASP A 5 -90.18 42.93 -19.49
CA ASP A 5 -90.96 43.72 -18.52
C ASP A 5 -92.34 44.12 -19.09
N ASP A 6 -93.33 44.45 -18.25
CA ASP A 6 -94.70 44.78 -18.66
C ASP A 6 -95.51 45.54 -17.58
N ASP A 7 -96.25 46.59 -17.95
CA ASP A 7 -97.43 47.03 -17.18
C ASP A 7 -98.50 47.82 -17.95
N LEU A 8 -99.79 47.44 -17.81
CA LEU A 8 -100.95 48.02 -18.53
C LEU A 8 -102.36 47.71 -17.93
N ALA A 9 -103.17 48.75 -17.68
CA ALA A 9 -104.61 48.77 -18.05
C ALA A 9 -105.69 48.94 -16.94
N LYS A 10 -106.36 50.12 -16.85
CA LYS A 10 -107.67 50.28 -16.16
C LYS A 10 -108.10 51.74 -15.87
N ALA A 11 -108.71 52.01 -14.71
CA ALA A 11 -109.08 53.35 -14.16
C ALA A 11 -110.51 53.86 -14.54
N VAL A 12 -111.14 54.74 -13.73
CA VAL A 12 -112.39 55.52 -13.97
C VAL A 12 -113.71 54.72 -14.11
N THR A 13 -114.91 55.18 -13.68
CA THR A 13 -115.36 56.33 -12.85
C THR A 13 -115.49 55.91 -11.37
N GLU A 14 -115.69 56.77 -10.38
CA GLU A 14 -116.04 58.20 -10.30
C GLU A 14 -117.16 58.38 -9.23
N GLY A 15 -117.55 59.61 -8.90
CA GLY A 15 -118.49 59.91 -7.81
C GLY A 15 -119.95 59.54 -8.14
N PHE A 16 -120.75 59.01 -7.22
CA PHE A 16 -120.41 58.48 -5.88
C PHE A 16 -119.61 57.16 -5.94
N ARG A 17 -119.78 56.40 -7.01
CA ARG A 17 -119.37 54.99 -7.17
C ARG A 17 -117.87 54.68 -7.21
N LEU A 18 -116.98 55.46 -6.59
CA LEU A 18 -115.73 54.87 -6.04
C LEU A 18 -115.99 54.21 -4.68
N ALA A 19 -116.99 54.65 -3.92
CA ALA A 19 -117.55 53.92 -2.78
C ALA A 19 -118.42 52.70 -3.20
N GLN A 20 -117.99 52.01 -4.27
CA GLN A 20 -118.56 50.81 -4.87
C GLN A 20 -117.56 50.25 -5.91
N GLY A 21 -117.16 51.09 -6.86
CA GLY A 21 -116.17 50.83 -7.89
C GLY A 21 -114.80 50.54 -7.31
N SER A 22 -114.30 51.34 -6.36
CA SER A 22 -113.11 51.01 -5.54
C SER A 22 -113.45 50.14 -4.32
N ILE A 23 -114.40 49.23 -4.48
CA ILE A 23 -114.30 47.90 -3.88
C ILE A 23 -113.65 46.97 -4.93
N ILE A 24 -114.22 46.92 -6.14
CA ILE A 24 -113.72 46.10 -7.26
C ILE A 24 -112.34 46.57 -7.74
N ASN A 25 -112.18 47.84 -8.12
CA ASN A 25 -110.92 48.47 -8.48
C ASN A 25 -109.89 48.43 -7.33
N GLN A 26 -110.31 48.20 -6.08
CA GLN A 26 -109.41 48.09 -4.94
C GLN A 26 -109.00 46.65 -4.63
N ASP A 27 -109.86 45.66 -4.90
CA ASP A 27 -109.43 44.27 -5.11
C ASP A 27 -108.39 44.23 -6.23
N LEU A 28 -108.64 44.84 -7.39
CA LEU A 28 -107.67 44.94 -8.49
C LEU A 28 -106.40 45.76 -8.14
N ILE A 29 -106.34 46.40 -6.96
CA ILE A 29 -105.14 47.06 -6.41
C ILE A 29 -104.47 46.23 -5.30
N LEU A 30 -105.14 45.27 -4.66
CA LEU A 30 -104.65 44.56 -3.45
C LEU A 30 -104.76 43.02 -3.48
N SER A 31 -105.42 42.45 -4.50
CA SER A 31 -105.81 41.04 -4.61
C SER A 31 -105.79 40.59 -6.08
N GLY A 32 -106.60 41.22 -6.94
CA GLY A 32 -106.71 40.93 -8.37
C GLY A 32 -105.66 41.60 -9.27
N THR A 33 -106.03 41.79 -10.54
CA THR A 33 -105.10 42.13 -11.63
C THR A 33 -104.97 43.62 -11.92
N GLY A 34 -103.73 44.07 -12.14
CA GLY A 34 -103.39 45.36 -12.76
C GLY A 34 -102.05 45.26 -13.52
N ASP A 35 -101.31 46.34 -13.79
CA ASP A 35 -101.61 47.77 -13.58
C ASP A 35 -103.06 48.15 -13.88
N VAL A 36 -103.70 48.90 -12.97
CA VAL A 36 -105.02 49.50 -13.24
C VAL A 36 -104.92 50.96 -13.67
N THR A 37 -103.70 51.43 -13.95
CA THR A 37 -103.39 52.63 -14.72
C THR A 37 -103.83 53.94 -14.04
N VAL A 38 -104.03 53.92 -12.72
CA VAL A 38 -104.90 54.85 -11.97
C VAL A 38 -104.88 56.29 -12.50
N THR A 39 -105.98 56.62 -13.18
CA THR A 39 -106.24 57.87 -13.89
C THR A 39 -107.53 58.47 -13.32
N LEU A 40 -107.73 59.79 -13.44
CA LEU A 40 -108.76 60.50 -12.67
C LEU A 40 -109.89 61.03 -13.57
N ALA A 41 -111.14 60.86 -13.14
CA ALA A 41 -112.39 61.37 -13.72
C ALA A 41 -112.78 60.92 -15.15
N ASP A 42 -111.88 60.94 -16.15
CA ASP A 42 -112.24 60.84 -17.59
C ASP A 42 -111.98 59.45 -18.23
N GLY A 43 -110.81 58.85 -17.96
CA GLY A 43 -110.29 57.67 -18.65
C GLY A 43 -108.91 57.86 -19.31
N SER A 44 -108.21 58.96 -19.03
CA SER A 44 -106.89 59.43 -19.53
C SER A 44 -105.67 58.47 -19.50
N LYS A 45 -105.84 57.24 -19.02
CA LYS A 45 -104.86 56.13 -19.03
C LYS A 45 -103.45 56.39 -18.48
N LYS A 46 -103.22 57.36 -17.59
CA LYS A 46 -101.86 57.87 -17.28
C LYS A 46 -101.03 57.04 -16.26
N THR A 47 -101.15 55.71 -16.30
CA THR A 47 -100.37 54.70 -15.52
C THR A 47 -100.53 54.77 -13.98
N GLY A 48 -100.51 53.63 -13.29
CA GLY A 48 -100.76 53.57 -11.85
C GLY A 48 -100.99 52.13 -11.34
N PRO A 49 -99.91 51.39 -11.04
CA PRO A 49 -99.93 49.94 -10.86
C PRO A 49 -100.59 49.42 -9.57
N SER A 50 -100.81 48.09 -9.51
CA SER A 50 -101.47 47.37 -8.41
C SER A 50 -100.50 46.55 -7.56
N TRP A 51 -100.81 46.36 -6.28
CA TRP A 51 -99.95 45.64 -5.34
C TRP A 51 -99.81 44.15 -5.65
N THR A 52 -100.82 43.42 -6.15
CA THR A 52 -100.59 41.99 -6.50
C THR A 52 -99.52 41.85 -7.58
N LYS A 53 -99.58 42.68 -8.63
CA LYS A 53 -98.56 42.66 -9.70
C LYS A 53 -97.23 43.24 -9.23
N LEU A 54 -97.22 44.34 -8.49
CA LEU A 54 -96.00 44.92 -7.93
C LEU A 54 -95.30 44.00 -6.93
N ILE A 55 -96.04 43.31 -6.06
CA ILE A 55 -95.49 42.31 -5.13
C ILE A 55 -94.96 41.11 -5.93
N ALA A 56 -95.66 40.66 -6.97
CA ALA A 56 -95.18 39.61 -7.86
C ALA A 56 -93.89 40.03 -8.60
N GLN A 57 -93.82 41.24 -9.15
CA GLN A 57 -92.61 41.83 -9.76
C GLN A 57 -91.46 41.93 -8.75
N ALA A 58 -91.70 42.43 -7.54
CA ALA A 58 -90.69 42.55 -6.49
C ALA A 58 -90.21 41.19 -5.97
N GLY A 59 -91.10 40.21 -5.84
CA GLY A 59 -90.77 38.82 -5.52
C GLY A 59 -89.95 38.15 -6.61
N ALA A 60 -90.32 38.34 -7.88
CA ALA A 60 -89.55 37.86 -9.03
C ALA A 60 -88.16 38.52 -9.09
N ALA A 61 -88.07 39.84 -8.85
CA ALA A 61 -86.80 40.55 -8.78
C ALA A 61 -85.93 40.05 -7.61
N GLY A 62 -86.52 39.82 -6.43
CA GLY A 62 -85.84 39.24 -5.27
C GLY A 62 -85.33 37.82 -5.54
N ALA A 63 -86.13 36.97 -6.19
CA ALA A 63 -85.73 35.62 -6.60
C ALA A 63 -84.60 35.65 -7.63
N SER A 64 -84.65 36.57 -8.59
CA SER A 64 -83.58 36.79 -9.58
C SER A 64 -82.27 37.25 -8.93
N ALA A 65 -82.34 38.19 -7.98
CA ALA A 65 -81.17 38.65 -7.22
C ALA A 65 -80.56 37.51 -6.38
N ALA A 66 -81.38 36.69 -5.72
CA ALA A 66 -80.92 35.52 -4.97
C ALA A 66 -80.25 34.47 -5.88
N ALA A 67 -80.82 34.23 -7.06
CA ALA A 67 -80.23 33.34 -8.07
C ALA A 67 -78.88 33.86 -8.59
N ALA A 68 -78.75 35.18 -8.81
CA ALA A 68 -77.49 35.80 -9.20
C ALA A 68 -76.40 35.63 -8.13
N ALA A 69 -76.72 35.87 -6.85
CA ALA A 69 -75.78 35.68 -5.74
C ALA A 69 -75.35 34.20 -5.58
N ALA A 70 -76.28 33.25 -5.77
CA ALA A 70 -75.96 31.83 -5.77
C ALA A 70 -75.02 31.45 -6.94
N SER A 71 -75.26 32.02 -8.12
CA SER A 71 -74.41 31.84 -9.31
C SER A 71 -72.98 32.33 -9.07
N GLU A 72 -72.81 33.52 -8.48
CA GLU A 72 -71.49 34.08 -8.11
C GLU A 72 -70.72 33.14 -7.15
N LYS A 73 -71.40 32.64 -6.11
CA LYS A 73 -70.80 31.67 -5.17
C LYS A 73 -70.39 30.37 -5.87
N ASN A 74 -71.22 29.85 -6.78
CA ASN A 74 -70.93 28.65 -7.55
C ASN A 74 -69.74 28.85 -8.51
N ALA A 75 -69.63 30.03 -9.14
CA ALA A 75 -68.49 30.39 -9.96
C ALA A 75 -67.19 30.43 -9.14
N LYS A 76 -67.21 31.03 -7.95
CA LYS A 76 -66.06 31.06 -7.04
C LYS A 76 -65.64 29.67 -6.54
N THR A 77 -66.62 28.82 -6.26
CA THR A 77 -66.39 27.40 -5.89
C THR A 77 -65.73 26.65 -7.05
N SER A 78 -66.20 26.87 -8.29
CA SER A 78 -65.64 26.24 -9.49
C SER A 78 -64.19 26.67 -9.73
N GLU A 79 -63.86 27.97 -9.55
CA GLU A 79 -62.49 28.48 -9.61
C GLU A 79 -61.57 27.79 -8.59
N THR A 80 -62.07 27.61 -7.36
CA THR A 80 -61.33 26.92 -6.28
C THR A 80 -61.07 25.44 -6.61
N ASN A 81 -62.08 24.75 -7.16
CA ASN A 81 -61.96 23.35 -7.58
C ASN A 81 -60.98 23.18 -8.74
N ALA A 82 -60.98 24.11 -9.70
CA ALA A 82 -60.02 24.11 -10.81
C ALA A 82 -58.58 24.30 -10.32
N ASN A 83 -58.35 25.23 -9.38
CA ASN A 83 -57.03 25.45 -8.77
C ASN A 83 -56.56 24.24 -7.95
N SER A 84 -57.48 23.58 -7.22
CA SER A 84 -57.19 22.34 -6.48
C SER A 84 -56.79 21.21 -7.44
N SER A 85 -57.51 21.08 -8.56
CA SER A 85 -57.21 20.07 -9.60
C SER A 85 -55.86 20.33 -10.27
N LYS A 86 -55.52 21.60 -10.57
CA LYS A 86 -54.20 22.00 -11.08
C LYS A 86 -53.08 21.59 -10.13
N THR A 87 -53.28 21.79 -8.83
CA THR A 87 -52.32 21.40 -7.80
C THR A 87 -52.18 19.88 -7.73
N ALA A 88 -53.28 19.13 -7.74
CA ALA A 88 -53.27 17.67 -7.74
C ALA A 88 -52.56 17.08 -8.98
N ALA A 89 -52.75 17.68 -10.15
CA ALA A 89 -52.05 17.28 -11.38
C ALA A 89 -50.52 17.52 -11.28
N ALA A 90 -50.10 18.67 -10.74
CA ALA A 90 -48.68 18.96 -10.53
C ALA A 90 -48.02 17.99 -9.52
N SER A 91 -48.72 17.66 -8.42
CA SER A 91 -48.27 16.65 -7.46
C SER A 91 -48.16 15.26 -8.10
N SER A 92 -49.14 14.88 -8.94
CA SER A 92 -49.12 13.59 -9.65
C SER A 92 -47.97 13.50 -10.65
N ALA A 93 -47.67 14.58 -11.39
CA ALA A 93 -46.51 14.64 -12.28
C ALA A 93 -45.19 14.49 -11.51
N SER A 94 -45.08 15.13 -10.34
CA SER A 94 -43.91 15.00 -9.47
C SER A 94 -43.76 13.56 -8.94
N ALA A 95 -44.85 12.93 -8.50
CA ALA A 95 -44.86 11.54 -8.05
C ALA A 95 -44.48 10.56 -9.18
N ALA A 96 -44.95 10.79 -10.41
CA ALA A 96 -44.57 9.99 -11.58
C ALA A 96 -43.07 10.10 -11.87
N LYS A 97 -42.49 11.30 -11.77
CA LYS A 97 -41.04 11.50 -11.96
C LYS A 97 -40.21 10.81 -10.88
N THR A 98 -40.67 10.85 -9.63
CA THR A 98 -40.05 10.10 -8.53
C THR A 98 -40.11 8.59 -8.79
N SER A 99 -41.25 8.09 -9.27
CA SER A 99 -41.41 6.67 -9.60
C SER A 99 -40.47 6.21 -10.74
N GLU A 100 -40.34 7.02 -11.79
CA GLU A 100 -39.39 6.77 -12.88
C GLU A 100 -37.94 6.69 -12.37
N THR A 101 -37.56 7.60 -11.47
CA THR A 101 -36.23 7.60 -10.83
C THR A 101 -36.02 6.34 -10.00
N ASN A 102 -37.00 5.97 -9.17
CA ASN A 102 -36.94 4.76 -8.34
C ASN A 102 -36.84 3.47 -9.18
N ALA A 103 -37.54 3.42 -10.32
CA ALA A 103 -37.43 2.30 -11.26
C ALA A 103 -36.02 2.19 -11.85
N LYS A 104 -35.40 3.32 -12.22
CA LYS A 104 -34.02 3.34 -12.74
C LYS A 104 -32.99 2.93 -11.68
N THR A 105 -33.17 3.37 -10.44
CA THR A 105 -32.36 2.92 -9.30
C THR A 105 -32.49 1.41 -9.09
N SER A 106 -33.72 0.88 -9.18
CA SER A 106 -33.98 -0.57 -9.01
C SER A 106 -33.32 -1.40 -10.12
N GLU A 107 -33.35 -0.93 -11.37
CA GLU A 107 -32.64 -1.56 -12.49
C GLU A 107 -31.12 -1.62 -12.25
N THR A 108 -30.54 -0.52 -11.74
CA THR A 108 -29.11 -0.44 -11.41
C THR A 108 -28.73 -1.38 -10.26
N ASN A 109 -29.57 -1.46 -9.23
CA ASN A 109 -29.38 -2.36 -8.09
C ASN A 109 -29.47 -3.83 -8.51
N ALA A 110 -30.39 -4.17 -9.43
CA ALA A 110 -30.49 -5.52 -9.99
C ALA A 110 -29.23 -5.90 -10.79
N LYS A 111 -28.70 -4.99 -11.62
CA LYS A 111 -27.45 -5.24 -12.38
C LYS A 111 -26.23 -5.39 -11.46
N THR A 112 -26.17 -4.61 -10.40
CA THR A 112 -25.13 -4.73 -9.36
C THR A 112 -25.22 -6.09 -8.67
N SER A 113 -26.43 -6.54 -8.33
CA SER A 113 -26.65 -7.85 -7.70
C SER A 113 -26.26 -9.01 -8.61
N GLU A 114 -26.56 -8.93 -9.91
CA GLU A 114 -26.12 -9.91 -10.92
C GLU A 114 -24.58 -10.00 -10.98
N THR A 115 -23.89 -8.85 -10.96
CA THR A 115 -22.42 -8.78 -10.96
C THR A 115 -21.82 -9.37 -9.68
N ASN A 116 -22.40 -9.08 -8.52
CA ASN A 116 -21.97 -9.61 -7.23
C ASN A 116 -22.18 -11.13 -7.14
N ALA A 117 -23.29 -11.64 -7.70
CA ALA A 117 -23.54 -13.07 -7.79
C ALA A 117 -22.48 -13.77 -8.66
N LYS A 118 -22.14 -13.21 -9.83
CA LYS A 118 -21.09 -13.76 -10.70
C LYS A 118 -19.71 -13.73 -10.03
N THR A 119 -19.40 -12.65 -9.31
CA THR A 119 -18.14 -12.54 -8.54
C THR A 119 -18.08 -13.61 -7.45
N SER A 120 -19.20 -13.84 -6.75
CA SER A 120 -19.30 -14.87 -5.70
C SER A 120 -19.13 -16.28 -6.28
N GLU A 121 -19.71 -16.56 -7.44
CA GLU A 121 -19.52 -17.83 -8.18
C GLU A 121 -18.05 -18.07 -8.56
N ASN A 122 -17.37 -17.03 -9.06
CA ASN A 122 -15.94 -17.11 -9.40
C ASN A 122 -15.08 -17.34 -8.14
N ASN A 123 -15.36 -16.62 -7.05
CA ASN A 123 -14.65 -16.78 -5.78
C ASN A 123 -14.86 -18.17 -5.16
N ALA A 124 -16.07 -18.72 -5.25
CA ALA A 124 -16.36 -20.08 -4.82
C ALA A 124 -15.59 -21.11 -5.66
N SER A 125 -15.53 -20.92 -6.98
CA SER A 125 -14.75 -21.77 -7.89
C SER A 125 -13.25 -21.71 -7.58
N ALA A 126 -12.69 -20.52 -7.37
CA ALA A 126 -11.28 -20.33 -6.99
C ALA A 126 -10.97 -20.95 -5.62
N SER A 127 -11.90 -20.84 -4.66
CA SER A 127 -11.78 -21.46 -3.34
C SER A 127 -11.80 -23.00 -3.44
N ALA A 128 -12.66 -23.56 -4.29
CA ALA A 128 -12.70 -25.00 -4.56
C ALA A 128 -11.39 -25.50 -5.19
N SER A 129 -10.83 -24.76 -6.17
CA SER A 129 -9.51 -25.08 -6.75
C SER A 129 -8.39 -24.99 -5.72
N SER A 130 -8.41 -23.98 -4.87
CA SER A 130 -7.41 -23.80 -3.79
C SER A 130 -7.50 -24.91 -2.75
N ALA A 131 -8.71 -25.33 -2.39
CA ALA A 131 -8.95 -26.45 -1.49
C ALA A 131 -8.48 -27.78 -2.11
N ALA A 132 -8.73 -28.01 -3.40
CA ALA A 132 -8.24 -29.19 -4.11
C ALA A 132 -6.70 -29.22 -4.18
N ALA A 133 -6.05 -28.08 -4.46
CA ALA A 133 -4.59 -27.97 -4.44
C ALA A 133 -4.02 -28.21 -3.03
N SER A 134 -4.68 -27.68 -1.99
CA SER A 134 -4.29 -27.88 -0.59
C SER A 134 -4.44 -29.36 -0.18
N LEU A 135 -5.51 -30.04 -0.62
CA LEU A 135 -5.71 -31.46 -0.38
C LEU A 135 -4.65 -32.30 -1.09
N ALA A 136 -4.33 -31.99 -2.34
CA ALA A 136 -3.26 -32.68 -3.09
C ALA A 136 -1.88 -32.48 -2.42
N ALA A 137 -1.60 -31.27 -1.94
CA ALA A 137 -0.38 -30.98 -1.17
C ALA A 137 -0.35 -31.75 0.16
N ALA A 138 -1.47 -31.81 0.88
CA ALA A 138 -1.60 -32.57 2.12
C ALA A 138 -1.43 -34.08 1.90
N GLN A 139 -2.02 -34.63 0.83
CA GLN A 139 -1.86 -36.05 0.46
C GLN A 139 -0.39 -36.38 0.09
N LYS A 140 0.31 -35.45 -0.56
CA LYS A 140 1.75 -35.55 -0.84
C LYS A 140 2.59 -35.48 0.45
N LEU A 141 2.12 -34.77 1.48
CA LEU A 141 2.76 -34.70 2.80
C LEU A 141 2.52 -35.98 3.63
N THR A 142 1.33 -36.59 3.55
CA THR A 142 1.00 -37.82 4.29
C THR A 142 1.68 -39.09 3.76
N SER A 143 2.22 -39.05 2.53
CA SER A 143 2.93 -40.18 1.90
C SER A 143 4.46 -40.11 2.04
N VAL A 144 5.00 -39.01 2.57
CA VAL A 144 6.43 -38.83 2.80
C VAL A 144 6.67 -38.94 4.31
N PRO A 145 7.21 -40.05 4.83
CA PRO A 145 7.47 -40.16 6.26
C PRO A 145 8.47 -39.07 6.67
N TYR A 146 8.08 -38.25 7.65
CA TYR A 146 9.02 -37.33 8.30
C TYR A 146 10.17 -38.17 8.85
N GLU A 147 11.39 -37.81 8.44
CA GLU A 147 12.61 -38.41 8.93
C GLU A 147 13.41 -37.31 9.59
N GLU A 148 13.66 -37.43 10.90
CA GLU A 148 14.46 -36.45 11.62
C GLU A 148 15.91 -36.50 11.11
N SER A 149 16.47 -35.33 10.77
CA SER A 149 17.89 -35.25 10.46
C SER A 149 18.71 -35.63 11.69
N PRO A 150 19.80 -36.42 11.58
CA PRO A 150 20.69 -36.70 12.70
C PRO A 150 21.17 -35.41 13.38
N PHE A 151 21.61 -35.50 14.63
CA PHE A 151 22.25 -34.37 15.27
C PHE A 151 23.46 -33.91 14.43
N PRO A 152 23.59 -32.60 14.13
CA PRO A 152 24.63 -32.10 13.24
C PRO A 152 26.02 -32.18 13.88
N ASP A 153 27.03 -32.43 13.04
CA ASP A 153 28.45 -32.45 13.46
C ASP A 153 28.95 -31.03 13.80
N VAL A 154 28.37 -30.00 13.16
CA VAL A 154 28.58 -28.59 13.48
C VAL A 154 27.25 -27.88 13.60
N TRP A 155 27.05 -27.11 14.67
CA TRP A 155 25.83 -26.34 14.87
C TRP A 155 26.13 -24.97 15.47
N ALA A 156 25.81 -23.92 14.72
CA ALA A 156 25.84 -22.54 15.17
C ALA A 156 24.43 -21.95 15.09
N PRO A 157 23.77 -21.65 16.22
CA PRO A 157 22.43 -21.05 16.23
C PRO A 157 22.39 -19.66 15.56
N LEU A 158 23.46 -18.87 15.71
CA LEU A 158 23.60 -17.51 15.14
C LEU A 158 22.39 -16.61 15.47
N ASN A 159 21.86 -16.77 16.68
CA ASN A 159 20.71 -16.01 17.16
C ASN A 159 21.16 -14.78 17.96
N ASP A 160 22.02 -14.97 18.95
CA ASP A 160 22.43 -13.93 19.90
C ASP A 160 23.95 -13.83 20.04
N ASP A 161 24.67 -14.90 19.71
CA ASP A 161 26.11 -14.99 19.76
C ASP A 161 26.66 -15.89 18.65
N LEU A 162 27.99 -16.02 18.63
CA LEU A 162 28.74 -16.84 17.67
C LEU A 162 29.07 -18.23 18.21
N ARG A 163 28.47 -18.67 19.31
CA ARG A 163 28.85 -19.94 19.95
C ARG A 163 28.37 -21.14 19.15
N LEU A 164 29.19 -22.17 19.15
CA LEU A 164 28.89 -23.48 18.61
C LEU A 164 28.23 -24.34 19.70
N LEU A 165 27.09 -24.95 19.37
CA LEU A 165 26.52 -26.06 20.14
C LEU A 165 27.23 -27.38 19.81
N ALA A 166 27.77 -27.48 18.61
CA ALA A 166 28.57 -28.60 18.12
C ALA A 166 29.61 -28.11 17.11
N GLY A 167 30.76 -28.79 17.04
CA GLY A 167 31.82 -28.49 16.09
C GLY A 167 33.19 -28.29 16.74
N PHE A 168 34.17 -27.98 15.89
CA PHE A 168 35.57 -27.84 16.25
C PHE A 168 36.03 -26.38 16.08
N ALA A 169 36.52 -25.79 17.15
CA ALA A 169 37.22 -24.51 17.11
C ALA A 169 38.19 -24.47 18.30
N PRO A 170 39.16 -23.55 18.32
CA PRO A 170 39.85 -23.22 19.54
C PRO A 170 38.84 -22.83 20.61
N TYR A 171 39.11 -23.19 21.86
CA TYR A 171 38.30 -22.74 22.98
C TYR A 171 38.34 -21.20 23.08
N ASP A 172 37.18 -20.64 23.42
CA ASP A 172 37.07 -19.20 23.68
C ASP A 172 37.94 -18.85 24.88
N ARG A 173 38.49 -17.63 24.89
CA ARG A 173 39.41 -17.19 25.95
C ARG A 173 38.95 -15.88 26.56
N LEU A 174 39.08 -15.76 27.87
CA LEU A 174 38.86 -14.52 28.61
C LEU A 174 40.15 -14.11 29.32
N THR A 175 40.56 -12.85 29.17
CA THR A 175 41.72 -12.33 29.91
C THR A 175 41.23 -11.61 31.17
N ILE A 176 41.64 -12.08 32.35
CA ILE A 176 41.33 -11.47 33.64
C ILE A 176 42.65 -11.15 34.32
N SER A 177 42.91 -9.87 34.60
CA SER A 177 44.14 -9.42 35.28
C SER A 177 45.44 -9.92 34.63
N GLY A 178 45.47 -10.04 33.29
CA GLY A 178 46.62 -10.52 32.53
C GLY A 178 46.76 -12.05 32.44
N GLN A 179 45.90 -12.82 33.10
CA GLN A 179 45.83 -14.28 32.94
C GLN A 179 44.77 -14.66 31.91
N VAL A 180 45.10 -15.61 31.04
CA VAL A 180 44.19 -16.13 30.01
C VAL A 180 43.47 -17.37 30.57
N LEU A 181 42.15 -17.27 30.73
CA LEU A 181 41.26 -18.37 31.08
C LEU A 181 40.65 -18.96 29.81
N GLU A 182 40.85 -20.26 29.61
CA GLU A 182 40.15 -21.02 28.58
C GLU A 182 38.73 -21.35 29.04
N LEU A 183 37.74 -21.06 28.18
CA LEU A 183 36.32 -21.33 28.44
C LEU A 183 35.93 -22.64 27.77
N PRO A 184 34.92 -23.37 28.29
CA PRO A 184 34.44 -24.59 27.66
C PRO A 184 33.70 -24.34 26.33
N THR A 185 33.43 -23.08 26.00
CA THR A 185 32.74 -22.69 24.77
C THR A 185 33.70 -22.55 23.59
N LYS A 186 33.14 -22.69 22.39
CA LYS A 186 33.82 -22.54 21.11
C LYS A 186 32.95 -21.65 20.24
N SER A 187 33.54 -20.71 19.51
CA SER A 187 32.79 -19.76 18.70
C SER A 187 33.32 -19.65 17.27
N LEU A 188 32.46 -19.15 16.37
CA LEU A 188 32.91 -18.64 15.09
C LEU A 188 33.78 -17.40 15.29
N THR A 189 34.65 -17.13 14.32
CA THR A 189 35.47 -15.93 14.28
C THR A 189 34.78 -14.84 13.48
N PHE A 190 34.65 -13.65 14.06
CA PHE A 190 34.11 -12.48 13.39
C PHE A 190 35.12 -11.33 13.40
N SER A 191 35.19 -10.60 12.30
CA SER A 191 35.95 -9.36 12.22
C SER A 191 35.24 -8.32 11.38
N ARG A 192 35.40 -7.05 11.78
CA ARG A 192 34.97 -5.86 11.03
C ARG A 192 35.84 -4.70 11.51
N ALA A 193 36.51 -4.01 10.59
CA ALA A 193 37.49 -2.97 10.91
C ALA A 193 36.91 -1.63 11.42
N THR A 194 35.59 -1.44 11.35
CA THR A 194 34.90 -0.21 11.78
C THR A 194 33.75 -0.53 12.73
N MET A 195 33.28 0.49 13.45
CA MET A 195 31.95 0.44 14.07
C MET A 195 30.87 0.36 12.99
N ALA A 196 29.68 -0.13 13.36
CA ALA A 196 28.54 -0.24 12.46
C ALA A 196 27.22 -0.19 13.23
N THR A 197 26.13 0.19 12.56
CA THR A 197 24.80 0.17 13.18
C THR A 197 24.01 -1.08 12.80
N TYR A 198 22.97 -1.39 13.58
CA TYR A 198 21.98 -2.43 13.30
C TYR A 198 20.69 -2.13 14.06
N ILE A 199 19.60 -2.80 13.69
CA ILE A 199 18.34 -2.77 14.43
C ILE A 199 18.31 -4.01 15.33
N ASP A 200 18.33 -3.80 16.65
CA ASP A 200 18.23 -4.91 17.58
C ASP A 200 16.84 -5.59 17.53
N LYS A 201 16.71 -6.70 18.24
CA LYS A 201 15.46 -7.48 18.26
C LYS A 201 14.26 -6.74 18.88
N SER A 202 14.50 -5.60 19.55
CA SER A 202 13.46 -4.72 20.07
C SER A 202 13.06 -3.61 19.09
N GLY A 203 13.66 -3.58 17.88
CA GLY A 203 13.40 -2.56 16.87
C GLY A 203 14.19 -1.26 17.08
N VAL A 204 15.19 -1.26 17.97
CA VAL A 204 15.96 -0.07 18.32
C VAL A 204 17.29 -0.04 17.59
N LEU A 205 17.67 1.14 17.09
CA LEU A 205 18.98 1.35 16.47
C LEU A 205 20.09 1.21 17.52
N ARG A 206 21.07 0.37 17.24
CA ARG A 206 22.25 0.13 18.06
C ARG A 206 23.52 0.36 17.25
N THR A 207 24.61 0.57 17.99
CA THR A 207 25.95 0.68 17.43
C THR A 207 26.79 -0.46 17.98
N ALA A 208 27.30 -1.30 17.08
CA ALA A 208 28.25 -2.35 17.38
C ALA A 208 29.68 -1.81 17.26
N ALA A 209 30.54 -2.18 18.21
CA ALA A 209 31.95 -1.87 18.21
C ALA A 209 32.70 -2.55 17.04
N ILE A 210 33.97 -2.20 16.89
CA ILE A 210 34.89 -2.94 15.99
C ILE A 210 34.91 -4.41 16.41
N ASN A 211 34.87 -5.32 15.44
CA ASN A 211 34.80 -6.77 15.64
C ASN A 211 33.56 -7.28 16.42
N GLU A 212 32.57 -6.45 16.69
CA GLU A 212 31.33 -6.90 17.34
C GLU A 212 30.31 -7.36 16.28
N PRO A 213 29.86 -8.63 16.32
CA PRO A 213 28.83 -9.14 15.42
C PRO A 213 27.49 -8.44 15.66
N ARG A 214 26.65 -8.34 14.62
CA ARG A 214 25.36 -7.65 14.67
C ARG A 214 24.25 -8.68 14.53
N PHE A 215 23.33 -8.70 15.48
CA PHE A 215 22.20 -9.64 15.50
C PHE A 215 20.87 -8.88 15.45
N GLU A 216 20.12 -9.10 14.37
CA GLU A 216 18.75 -8.58 14.20
C GLU A 216 17.73 -9.70 14.43
N LYS A 217 16.44 -9.47 14.14
CA LYS A 217 15.39 -10.49 14.37
C LYS A 217 15.58 -11.73 13.47
N GLU A 218 16.20 -11.57 12.31
CA GLU A 218 16.42 -12.61 11.32
C GLU A 218 17.68 -13.44 11.59
N GLY A 219 18.66 -12.94 12.33
CA GLY A 219 19.90 -13.65 12.67
C GLY A 219 21.16 -12.77 12.64
N LEU A 220 22.32 -13.37 12.39
CA LEU A 220 23.60 -12.68 12.23
C LEU A 220 23.59 -11.88 10.91
N LEU A 221 23.70 -10.56 11.01
CA LEU A 221 23.82 -9.66 9.87
C LEU A 221 25.23 -9.73 9.26
N ILE A 222 25.30 -9.96 7.95
CA ILE A 222 26.52 -9.95 7.15
C ILE A 222 26.35 -9.01 5.96
N GLU A 223 27.17 -7.96 5.92
CA GLU A 223 27.15 -6.94 4.87
C GLU A 223 28.55 -6.64 4.34
N GLY A 224 28.62 -6.26 3.06
CA GLY A 224 29.85 -5.78 2.45
C GLY A 224 30.25 -4.40 2.92
N GLN A 225 31.42 -3.94 2.46
CA GLN A 225 31.81 -2.55 2.65
C GLN A 225 30.81 -1.66 1.92
N SER A 226 30.41 -0.56 2.56
CA SER A 226 29.59 0.46 1.92
C SER A 226 29.97 1.85 2.42
N THR A 227 29.69 2.86 1.60
CA THR A 227 29.94 4.26 1.91
C THR A 227 28.63 5.02 1.81
N ASN A 228 28.27 5.72 2.89
CA ASN A 228 27.20 6.70 2.83
C ASN A 228 27.75 8.01 2.27
N LEU A 229 27.29 8.37 1.08
CA LEU A 229 27.65 9.57 0.35
C LEU A 229 26.83 10.80 0.79
N ALA A 230 25.76 10.61 1.56
CA ALA A 230 25.06 11.73 2.18
C ALA A 230 25.96 12.38 3.23
N ILE A 231 26.22 13.68 3.09
CA ILE A 231 27.18 14.42 3.93
C ILE A 231 26.66 14.58 5.36
N TYR A 232 25.34 14.71 5.53
CA TYR A 232 24.67 14.84 6.81
C TYR A 232 23.49 13.89 6.90
N SER A 233 23.72 12.68 7.39
CA SER A 233 22.65 11.68 7.46
C SER A 233 21.60 11.94 8.54
N SER A 234 21.98 12.63 9.62
CA SER A 234 21.09 13.06 10.70
C SER A 234 21.38 14.54 11.06
N PRO A 235 21.01 15.50 10.21
CA PRO A 235 21.41 16.90 10.38
C PRO A 235 20.66 17.53 11.57
N THR A 236 21.35 18.40 12.30
CA THR A 236 20.80 19.19 13.43
C THR A 236 20.67 20.68 13.09
N GLN A 237 21.07 21.10 11.90
CA GLN A 237 20.95 22.47 11.41
C GLN A 237 20.87 22.50 9.87
N ASP A 238 20.47 23.65 9.34
CA ASP A 238 20.35 23.84 7.90
C ASP A 238 21.70 24.03 7.22
N TYR A 239 22.01 23.13 6.29
CA TYR A 239 23.14 23.24 5.38
C TYR A 239 22.59 23.37 3.96
N SER A 240 22.16 24.58 3.60
CA SER A 240 21.40 24.87 2.36
C SER A 240 22.08 24.41 1.06
N SER A 241 23.41 24.27 1.07
CA SER A 241 24.14 23.68 -0.05
C SER A 241 23.79 22.21 -0.26
N TYR A 242 23.55 21.44 0.80
CA TYR A 242 23.28 20.01 0.75
C TYR A 242 21.78 19.69 0.87
N PHE A 243 21.06 20.41 1.75
CA PHE A 243 19.66 20.19 2.06
C PHE A 243 18.76 21.19 1.32
N ARG A 244 18.27 20.77 0.15
CA ARG A 244 17.44 21.56 -0.77
C ARG A 244 15.95 21.36 -0.47
N SER A 245 15.10 22.33 -0.80
CA SER A 245 13.64 22.17 -0.73
C SER A 245 12.93 22.94 -1.84
N GLY A 246 11.72 22.49 -2.19
CA GLY A 246 10.80 23.24 -3.06
C GLY A 246 10.17 24.43 -2.34
N ALA A 247 9.18 25.07 -3.00
CA ALA A 247 8.32 26.07 -2.36
C ALA A 247 7.29 25.43 -1.42
N ASN A 248 6.56 26.25 -0.66
CA ASN A 248 5.40 25.84 0.15
C ASN A 248 5.70 24.84 1.29
N ASN A 249 6.88 24.93 1.89
CA ASN A 249 7.25 24.14 3.06
C ASN A 249 8.08 24.94 4.07
N THR A 250 8.17 24.41 5.28
CA THR A 250 9.22 24.75 6.25
C THR A 250 9.97 23.49 6.69
N ARG A 251 11.12 23.69 7.32
CA ARG A 251 11.95 22.63 7.89
C ARG A 251 12.46 23.08 9.27
N THR A 252 12.38 22.19 10.25
CA THR A 252 12.86 22.42 11.61
C THR A 252 13.80 21.30 12.00
N PHE A 253 15.06 21.63 12.28
CA PHE A 253 16.06 20.64 12.67
C PHE A 253 15.96 20.32 14.15
N LYS A 254 16.16 19.04 14.49
CA LYS A 254 16.09 18.55 15.86
C LYS A 254 17.47 18.54 16.52
N PRO A 255 17.62 18.97 17.78
CA PRO A 255 18.88 18.85 18.52
C PRO A 255 19.38 17.41 18.62
N GLU A 256 18.47 16.45 18.71
CA GLU A 256 18.73 15.01 18.78
C GLU A 256 19.08 14.37 17.42
N GLY A 257 19.04 15.13 16.33
CA GLY A 257 19.23 14.64 14.96
C GLY A 257 17.92 14.48 14.19
N GLY A 258 17.99 14.73 12.89
CA GLY A 258 16.84 14.65 11.98
C GLY A 258 16.09 15.97 11.81
N VAL A 259 15.10 15.95 10.93
CA VAL A 259 14.40 17.14 10.46
C VAL A 259 12.89 16.91 10.46
N LEU A 260 12.14 17.87 10.99
CA LEU A 260 10.71 17.97 10.80
C LEU A 260 10.42 18.81 9.56
N LEU A 261 9.76 18.22 8.58
CA LEU A 261 9.40 18.82 7.32
C LEU A 261 7.90 19.11 7.34
N THR A 262 7.50 20.38 7.20
CA THR A 262 6.10 20.79 7.36
C THR A 262 5.55 21.35 6.05
N THR A 263 4.39 20.86 5.62
CA THR A 263 3.67 21.40 4.46
C THR A 263 2.97 22.72 4.82
N LEU A 264 3.09 23.75 3.97
CA LEU A 264 2.38 25.02 4.16
C LEU A 264 1.10 25.13 3.32
N THR A 265 0.97 24.30 2.29
CA THR A 265 -0.18 24.25 1.38
C THR A 265 -0.47 22.80 0.99
N ASP A 266 -1.56 22.57 0.26
CA ASP A 266 -1.95 21.28 -0.30
C ASP A 266 -1.44 21.05 -1.74
N THR A 267 -0.62 21.96 -2.30
CA THR A 267 -0.17 21.92 -3.71
C THR A 267 0.98 20.94 -4.00
N GLY A 268 1.46 20.23 -2.98
CA GLY A 268 2.60 19.33 -3.06
C GLY A 268 3.95 20.07 -2.90
N THR A 269 4.96 19.37 -2.42
CA THR A 269 6.29 19.94 -2.15
C THR A 269 7.35 18.84 -2.07
N TRP A 270 8.63 19.22 -1.94
CA TRP A 270 9.73 18.27 -1.83
C TRP A 270 10.89 18.81 -1.00
N TRP A 271 11.68 17.89 -0.45
CA TRP A 271 12.94 18.13 0.24
C TRP A 271 13.97 17.13 -0.25
N GLU A 272 15.24 17.50 -0.23
CA GLU A 272 16.29 16.63 -0.75
C GLU A 272 17.63 16.87 -0.08
N GLN A 273 18.37 15.78 0.12
CA GLN A 273 19.81 15.87 0.31
C GLN A 273 20.56 15.34 -0.91
N ASN A 274 21.57 16.09 -1.36
CA ASN A 274 22.31 15.80 -2.60
C ASN A 274 23.83 15.82 -2.38
N ILE A 275 24.57 14.94 -3.07
CA ILE A 275 26.02 14.73 -2.82
C ILE A 275 26.91 15.91 -3.29
N ASN A 276 26.32 16.96 -3.90
CA ASN A 276 26.97 18.19 -4.39
C ASN A 276 28.11 18.06 -5.40
N VAL A 277 28.53 16.84 -5.73
CA VAL A 277 29.51 16.55 -6.79
C VAL A 277 28.87 15.73 -7.89
N ALA A 278 29.21 16.04 -9.14
CA ALA A 278 28.76 15.31 -10.33
C ALA A 278 29.84 14.33 -10.81
N ASN A 279 30.21 13.39 -9.95
CA ASN A 279 31.28 12.42 -10.20
C ASN A 279 30.81 10.97 -10.09
N TYR A 280 29.51 10.73 -9.88
CA TYR A 280 28.97 9.39 -9.76
C TYR A 280 28.91 8.72 -11.14
N ASP A 281 29.52 7.54 -11.26
CA ASP A 281 29.55 6.75 -12.49
C ASP A 281 28.16 6.16 -12.78
N PRO A 282 27.50 6.53 -13.89
CA PRO A 282 26.14 6.08 -14.20
C PRO A 282 26.03 4.57 -14.46
N THR A 283 27.15 3.86 -14.65
CA THR A 283 27.17 2.41 -14.82
C THR A 283 27.05 1.64 -13.50
N LYS A 284 27.18 2.34 -12.36
CA LYS A 284 27.18 1.75 -11.02
C LYS A 284 25.78 1.70 -10.41
N PRO A 285 25.49 0.69 -9.56
CA PRO A 285 24.23 0.60 -8.83
C PRO A 285 24.14 1.66 -7.73
N ALA A 286 22.97 2.24 -7.52
CA ALA A 286 22.74 3.26 -6.50
C ALA A 286 21.55 2.89 -5.61
N SER A 287 21.63 3.26 -4.34
CA SER A 287 20.51 3.16 -3.41
C SER A 287 20.42 4.36 -2.50
N VAL A 288 19.21 4.63 -2.02
CA VAL A 288 18.93 5.58 -0.96
C VAL A 288 18.09 4.93 0.12
N SER A 289 18.32 5.32 1.36
CA SER A 289 17.45 4.94 2.47
C SER A 289 17.29 6.07 3.48
N CYS A 290 16.15 6.10 4.15
CA CYS A 290 15.89 7.03 5.24
C CYS A 290 14.87 6.44 6.21
N TYR A 291 14.85 6.96 7.43
CA TYR A 291 13.79 6.73 8.39
C TYR A 291 12.77 7.86 8.31
N LEU A 292 11.48 7.52 8.26
CA LEU A 292 10.39 8.49 8.16
C LEU A 292 9.32 8.25 9.23
N GLU A 293 8.78 9.31 9.80
CA GLU A 293 7.51 9.28 10.53
C GLU A 293 6.59 10.36 9.96
N PHE A 294 5.33 10.02 9.70
CA PHE A 294 4.37 10.95 9.14
C PHE A 294 2.93 10.45 9.38
N PRO A 295 1.92 11.35 9.38
CA PRO A 295 0.53 10.96 9.54
C PRO A 295 0.04 10.14 8.34
N ALA A 296 -0.86 9.18 8.57
CA ALA A 296 -1.37 8.29 7.53
C ALA A 296 -2.03 9.01 6.33
N ALA A 297 -2.52 10.24 6.53
CA ALA A 297 -3.10 11.06 5.48
C ALA A 297 -2.05 11.72 4.55
N ALA A 298 -0.77 11.74 4.93
CA ALA A 298 0.29 12.31 4.11
C ALA A 298 0.70 11.34 3.00
N LYS A 299 0.73 11.85 1.77
CA LYS A 299 1.12 11.10 0.58
C LYS A 299 2.59 11.33 0.31
N VAL A 300 3.44 10.53 0.95
CA VAL A 300 4.90 10.69 0.93
C VAL A 300 5.53 9.71 -0.06
N ARG A 301 6.53 10.17 -0.83
CA ARG A 301 7.36 9.35 -1.70
C ARG A 301 8.83 9.53 -1.38
N VAL A 302 9.59 8.44 -1.39
CA VAL A 302 11.06 8.45 -1.35
C VAL A 302 11.58 8.23 -2.76
N MET A 303 12.55 9.03 -3.19
CA MET A 303 13.08 9.01 -4.54
C MET A 303 14.61 9.03 -4.53
N LEU A 304 15.20 8.18 -5.36
CA LEU A 304 16.58 8.31 -5.79
C LEU A 304 16.59 9.23 -7.03
N MET A 305 17.18 10.40 -6.87
CA MET A 305 17.31 11.41 -7.93
C MET A 305 18.71 11.35 -8.55
N ARG A 306 18.78 11.61 -9.86
CA ARG A 306 20.01 11.88 -10.59
C ARG A 306 19.95 13.23 -11.29
N TYR A 307 21.08 13.93 -11.26
CA TYR A 307 21.27 15.26 -11.81
C TYR A 307 22.46 15.26 -12.74
N SER A 308 22.28 15.73 -13.98
CA SER A 308 23.35 15.87 -14.95
C SER A 308 22.98 16.87 -16.05
N SER A 309 23.89 17.08 -17.02
CA SER A 309 23.58 17.81 -18.24
C SER A 309 22.50 17.14 -19.11
N GLU A 310 22.19 15.86 -18.86
CA GLU A 310 21.10 15.13 -19.53
C GLU A 310 19.73 15.42 -18.91
N GLY A 311 19.69 16.17 -17.80
CA GLY A 311 18.48 16.55 -17.08
C GLY A 311 18.34 15.92 -15.70
N ASP A 312 17.34 16.42 -14.97
CA ASP A 312 17.03 16.01 -13.60
C ASP A 312 15.93 14.93 -13.64
N ILE A 313 16.27 13.71 -13.19
CA ILE A 313 15.38 12.56 -13.33
C ILE A 313 15.32 11.79 -12.00
N ALA A 314 14.13 11.31 -11.65
CA ALA A 314 13.98 10.29 -10.63
C ALA A 314 14.38 8.93 -11.22
N ALA A 315 15.52 8.38 -10.79
CA ALA A 315 15.97 7.07 -11.24
C ALA A 315 15.06 5.95 -10.71
N ALA A 316 14.57 6.09 -9.48
CA ALA A 316 13.54 5.25 -8.91
C ALA A 316 12.78 5.98 -7.80
N SER A 317 11.56 5.53 -7.52
CA SER A 317 10.74 6.04 -6.41
C SER A 317 9.81 4.98 -5.87
N ILE A 318 9.48 5.09 -4.58
CA ILE A 318 8.44 4.29 -3.93
C ILE A 318 7.45 5.20 -3.20
N THR A 319 6.23 4.71 -3.01
CA THR A 319 5.35 5.23 -1.95
C THR A 319 5.97 4.88 -0.61
N ALA A 320 6.16 5.88 0.24
CA ALA A 320 6.77 5.69 1.54
C ALA A 320 5.79 5.08 2.54
N ALA A 321 6.33 4.36 3.53
CA ALA A 321 5.63 3.95 4.73
C ALA A 321 6.34 4.53 5.98
N PRO A 322 5.65 4.71 7.12
CA PRO A 322 6.34 5.01 8.37
C PRO A 322 7.40 3.94 8.68
N GLY A 323 8.57 4.36 9.15
CA GLY A 323 9.73 3.50 9.38
C GLY A 323 10.84 3.66 8.35
N VAL A 324 11.63 2.61 8.17
CA VAL A 324 12.77 2.60 7.23
C VAL A 324 12.27 2.39 5.80
N ASN A 325 12.64 3.30 4.91
CA ASN A 325 12.33 3.24 3.48
C ASN A 325 13.63 3.08 2.70
N LYS A 326 13.63 2.23 1.68
CA LYS A 326 14.79 1.91 0.84
C LYS A 326 14.38 1.94 -0.63
N VAL A 327 15.16 2.60 -1.47
CA VAL A 327 14.98 2.65 -2.92
C VAL A 327 16.33 2.33 -3.55
N SER A 328 16.35 1.44 -4.53
CA SER A 328 17.59 1.11 -5.23
C SER A 328 17.36 0.86 -6.72
N VAL A 329 18.43 1.03 -7.49
CA VAL A 329 18.52 0.66 -8.89
C VAL A 329 19.80 -0.11 -9.14
N PRO A 330 19.76 -1.18 -9.96
CA PRO A 330 20.93 -2.01 -10.22
C PRO A 330 21.95 -1.34 -11.15
N VAL A 331 21.49 -0.37 -11.94
CA VAL A 331 22.31 0.51 -12.76
C VAL A 331 21.58 1.86 -12.79
N LEU A 332 22.30 2.95 -12.52
CA LEU A 332 21.70 4.28 -12.51
C LEU A 332 21.30 4.74 -13.93
N GLY A 333 22.13 4.43 -14.92
CA GLY A 333 21.93 4.74 -16.34
C GLY A 333 22.31 6.19 -16.71
N GLY A 334 22.51 6.45 -18.01
CA GLY A 334 22.99 7.72 -18.57
C GLY A 334 24.41 7.63 -19.15
N ALA A 335 24.87 8.66 -19.88
CA ALA A 335 26.18 8.64 -20.55
C ALA A 335 27.24 9.52 -19.87
N VAL A 336 26.85 10.34 -18.89
CA VAL A 336 27.74 11.26 -18.18
C VAL A 336 27.72 11.01 -16.67
N ASN A 337 28.78 11.44 -16.00
CA ASN A 337 28.82 11.43 -14.53
C ASN A 337 27.70 12.30 -13.94
N GLN A 338 27.15 11.83 -12.83
CA GLN A 338 25.92 12.38 -12.27
C GLN A 338 26.12 12.78 -10.81
N ARG A 339 25.22 13.62 -10.32
CA ARG A 339 25.07 13.89 -8.89
C ARG A 339 23.83 13.14 -8.40
N LEU A 340 23.98 12.42 -7.29
CA LEU A 340 22.88 11.70 -6.65
C LEU A 340 22.16 12.56 -5.61
N GLY A 341 20.87 12.30 -5.43
CA GLY A 341 20.08 12.87 -4.34
C GLY A 341 19.07 11.90 -3.76
N LEU A 342 18.87 11.99 -2.45
CA LEU A 342 17.73 11.41 -1.75
C LEU A 342 16.66 12.49 -1.64
N ARG A 343 15.54 12.32 -2.34
CA ARG A 343 14.43 13.27 -2.31
C ARG A 343 13.21 12.65 -1.63
N ILE A 344 12.60 13.44 -0.76
CA ILE A 344 11.27 13.21 -0.23
C ILE A 344 10.31 14.13 -0.96
N THR A 345 9.26 13.57 -1.53
CA THR A 345 8.17 14.34 -2.14
C THR A 345 6.90 14.10 -1.35
N VAL A 346 6.12 15.16 -1.17
CA VAL A 346 4.77 15.10 -0.64
C VAL A 346 3.81 15.53 -1.74
N ASP A 347 2.88 14.66 -2.09
CA ASP A 347 1.98 14.88 -3.22
C ASP A 347 0.85 15.85 -2.86
N ALA A 348 0.28 16.47 -3.90
CA ALA A 348 -0.86 17.35 -3.77
C ALA A 348 -2.06 16.64 -3.10
N GLY A 349 -2.83 17.40 -2.33
CA GLY A 349 -3.91 16.90 -1.48
C GLY A 349 -3.45 16.26 -0.17
N THR A 350 -2.16 16.35 0.18
CA THR A 350 -1.72 16.13 1.57
C THR A 350 -2.23 17.28 2.45
N PRO A 351 -2.80 17.02 3.65
CA PRO A 351 -3.30 18.08 4.52
C PRO A 351 -2.26 19.16 4.81
N VAL A 352 -2.71 20.42 4.87
CA VAL A 352 -1.87 21.56 5.29
C VAL A 352 -1.37 21.32 6.71
N SER A 353 -0.14 21.74 6.99
CA SER A 353 0.54 21.54 8.28
C SER A 353 0.83 20.07 8.61
N SER A 354 0.83 19.18 7.62
CA SER A 354 1.34 17.82 7.81
C SER A 354 2.83 17.88 8.12
N VAL A 355 3.25 17.17 9.16
CA VAL A 355 4.64 17.08 9.60
C VAL A 355 5.20 15.71 9.24
N ILE A 356 6.33 15.71 8.54
CA ILE A 356 7.10 14.53 8.16
C ILE A 356 8.45 14.62 8.87
N PHE A 357 8.71 13.71 9.80
CA PHE A 357 10.04 13.54 10.36
C PHE A 357 10.90 12.71 9.41
N ILE A 358 12.12 13.18 9.12
CA ILE A 358 13.14 12.42 8.40
C ILE A 358 14.43 12.35 9.21
N ASP A 359 15.03 11.17 9.21
CA ASP A 359 16.32 10.91 9.83
C ASP A 359 17.07 9.80 9.08
N ARG A 360 18.34 9.56 9.44
CA ARG A 360 19.17 8.43 8.98
C ARG A 360 19.24 8.33 7.45
N MET A 361 19.37 9.47 6.80
CA MET A 361 19.48 9.59 5.35
C MET A 361 20.77 8.96 4.87
N GLN A 362 20.67 8.14 3.83
CA GLN A 362 21.79 7.41 3.29
C GLN A 362 21.70 7.34 1.77
N ILE A 363 22.82 7.56 1.09
CA ILE A 363 22.99 7.44 -0.36
C ILE A 363 24.21 6.53 -0.56
N GLU A 364 24.07 5.41 -1.24
CA GLU A 364 25.13 4.40 -1.38
C GLU A 364 25.33 4.01 -2.85
N GLU A 365 26.58 3.73 -3.23
CA GLU A 365 26.93 3.02 -4.46
C GLU A 365 26.72 1.50 -4.25
N SER A 366 25.48 1.13 -3.98
CA SER A 366 25.07 -0.26 -3.75
C SER A 366 23.69 -0.51 -4.33
N ALA A 367 23.49 -1.70 -4.88
CA ALA A 367 22.20 -2.14 -5.42
C ALA A 367 21.21 -2.56 -4.31
N GLN A 368 21.71 -2.80 -3.10
CA GLN A 368 20.90 -3.05 -1.92
C GLN A 368 21.35 -2.12 -0.79
N ALA A 369 20.43 -1.31 -0.28
CA ALA A 369 20.71 -0.40 0.81
C ALA A 369 21.10 -1.17 2.08
N THR A 370 22.26 -0.80 2.66
CA THR A 370 22.83 -1.49 3.83
C THR A 370 22.34 -0.86 5.13
N SER A 371 22.83 -1.38 6.27
CA SER A 371 22.67 -0.74 7.57
C SER A 371 23.09 0.72 7.55
N TYR A 372 22.50 1.50 8.45
CA TYR A 372 22.74 2.93 8.52
C TYR A 372 24.21 3.24 8.87
N ILE A 373 24.85 4.10 8.08
CA ILE A 373 26.21 4.59 8.30
C ILE A 373 26.11 6.09 8.64
N PRO A 374 26.34 6.46 9.91
CA PRO A 374 26.30 7.85 10.33
C PRO A 374 27.37 8.70 9.62
N THR A 375 27.00 9.91 9.25
CA THR A 375 27.83 10.90 8.57
C THR A 375 27.64 12.26 9.21
N ASN A 376 28.72 13.01 9.34
CA ASN A 376 28.71 14.35 9.92
C ASN A 376 29.73 15.24 9.21
N GLY A 377 29.29 15.90 8.14
CA GLY A 377 30.11 16.84 7.36
C GLY A 377 30.99 16.18 6.30
N ALA A 378 31.01 14.85 6.21
CA ALA A 378 31.71 14.09 5.17
C ALA A 378 31.09 12.71 4.98
N ALA A 379 31.32 12.12 3.80
CA ALA A 379 31.00 10.72 3.54
C ALA A 379 31.77 9.79 4.51
N ALA A 380 31.14 8.70 4.91
CA ALA A 380 31.72 7.72 5.83
C ALA A 380 31.58 6.30 5.28
N THR A 381 32.58 5.47 5.53
CA THR A 381 32.65 4.08 5.05
C THR A 381 32.56 3.11 6.22
N ARG A 382 31.66 2.13 6.11
CA ARG A 382 31.59 0.95 6.98
C ARG A 382 32.36 -0.20 6.31
N ALA A 383 33.27 -0.83 7.04
CA ALA A 383 33.99 -2.01 6.55
C ALA A 383 33.07 -3.23 6.37
N ALA A 384 33.48 -4.17 5.50
CA ALA A 384 32.81 -5.44 5.33
C ALA A 384 32.85 -6.29 6.61
N ASP A 385 31.78 -7.05 6.86
CA ASP A 385 31.78 -8.10 7.88
C ASP A 385 32.51 -9.34 7.34
N ALA A 386 33.22 -10.04 8.22
CA ALA A 386 33.81 -11.33 7.90
C ALA A 386 33.55 -12.32 9.04
N CYS A 387 32.65 -13.28 8.80
CA CYS A 387 32.35 -14.38 9.70
C CYS A 387 32.92 -15.68 9.12
N THR A 388 33.72 -16.38 9.92
CA THR A 388 34.43 -17.58 9.48
C THR A 388 34.46 -18.65 10.55
N LEU A 389 34.61 -19.90 10.11
CA LEU A 389 34.86 -21.05 10.95
C LEU A 389 36.05 -21.82 10.38
N GLN A 390 36.91 -22.40 11.20
CA GLN A 390 37.99 -23.25 10.69
C GLN A 390 37.43 -24.45 9.91
N ARG A 391 38.08 -24.89 8.83
CA ARG A 391 37.65 -26.08 8.08
C ARG A 391 38.02 -27.38 8.79
N ALA A 392 39.16 -27.40 9.45
CA ALA A 392 39.66 -28.59 10.15
C ALA A 392 38.63 -29.08 11.17
N GLY A 393 38.04 -30.24 10.89
CA GLY A 393 37.01 -30.89 11.71
C GLY A 393 35.57 -30.41 11.47
N ASN A 394 35.32 -29.39 10.65
CA ASN A 394 33.98 -28.81 10.44
C ASN A 394 33.44 -28.95 9.02
N ASP A 395 34.26 -29.37 8.06
CA ASP A 395 33.76 -29.80 6.76
C ASP A 395 34.16 -31.25 6.48
N ASN A 396 33.52 -31.79 5.45
CA ASN A 396 33.82 -33.13 4.96
C ASN A 396 34.05 -33.10 3.44
N TYR A 397 34.87 -32.17 2.95
CA TYR A 397 34.99 -31.92 1.50
C TYR A 397 35.23 -33.18 0.67
N TYR A 398 35.93 -34.20 1.19
CA TYR A 398 36.28 -35.40 0.43
C TYR A 398 35.24 -36.53 0.52
N ALA A 399 34.18 -36.37 1.29
CA ALA A 399 33.20 -37.41 1.58
C ALA A 399 31.78 -36.82 1.56
N PRO A 400 30.72 -37.64 1.72
CA PRO A 400 29.37 -37.12 1.76
C PRO A 400 29.22 -35.98 2.77
N PHE A 401 28.54 -34.92 2.36
CA PHE A 401 28.54 -33.65 3.07
C PHE A 401 27.21 -32.94 2.86
N SER A 402 26.63 -32.41 3.93
CA SER A 402 25.46 -31.55 3.86
C SER A 402 25.61 -30.35 4.76
N PHE A 403 25.02 -29.22 4.38
CA PHE A 403 24.77 -28.13 5.30
C PHE A 403 23.38 -27.55 5.09
N SER A 404 22.85 -26.95 6.14
CA SER A 404 21.61 -26.19 6.12
C SER A 404 21.81 -24.90 6.90
N VAL A 405 21.28 -23.81 6.37
CA VAL A 405 21.30 -22.50 7.04
C VAL A 405 20.04 -21.74 6.66
N SER A 406 19.48 -21.03 7.62
CA SER A 406 18.39 -20.11 7.37
C SER A 406 18.95 -18.78 6.85
N VAL A 407 18.43 -18.31 5.72
CA VAL A 407 18.92 -17.15 4.97
C VAL A 407 17.80 -16.14 4.82
N HIS A 408 18.09 -14.88 5.10
CA HIS A 408 17.25 -13.75 4.74
C HIS A 408 18.07 -12.75 3.94
N ALA A 409 17.58 -12.36 2.77
CA ALA A 409 18.25 -11.42 1.90
C ALA A 409 17.68 -10.00 2.06
N ASN A 410 18.54 -9.01 2.36
CA ASN A 410 18.11 -7.60 2.37
C ASN A 410 17.93 -7.11 0.94
N GLY A 411 16.68 -7.03 0.48
CA GLY A 411 16.31 -6.58 -0.86
C GLY A 411 16.57 -7.62 -1.96
N ALA A 412 15.93 -7.38 -3.10
CA ALA A 412 16.02 -8.25 -4.27
C ALA A 412 17.41 -8.23 -4.91
N SER A 413 17.81 -9.35 -5.50
CA SER A 413 18.99 -9.45 -6.35
C SER A 413 18.73 -8.80 -7.71
N PHE A 414 19.80 -8.51 -8.43
CA PHE A 414 19.73 -7.89 -9.75
C PHE A 414 20.61 -8.63 -10.74
N VAL A 415 20.36 -8.40 -12.02
CA VAL A 415 21.22 -8.96 -13.07
C VAL A 415 22.58 -8.28 -13.01
N GLY A 416 23.59 -9.04 -12.61
CA GLY A 416 24.96 -8.54 -12.45
C GLY A 416 25.80 -8.76 -13.70
N ALA A 417 26.79 -7.89 -13.90
CA ALA A 417 27.73 -7.99 -15.02
C ALA A 417 28.79 -9.11 -14.85
N ASP A 418 29.05 -9.52 -13.60
CA ASP A 418 30.05 -10.55 -13.29
C ASP A 418 29.66 -11.40 -12.06
N ALA A 419 30.51 -12.37 -11.72
CA ALA A 419 30.27 -13.26 -10.59
C ALA A 419 30.46 -12.59 -9.21
N ASN A 420 31.00 -11.37 -9.11
CA ASN A 420 31.30 -10.69 -7.84
C ASN A 420 30.06 -10.08 -7.19
N THR A 421 28.99 -9.87 -7.97
CA THR A 421 27.69 -9.37 -7.50
C THR A 421 26.73 -10.48 -7.04
N ARG A 422 27.17 -11.75 -7.08
CA ARG A 422 26.46 -12.86 -6.42
C ARG A 422 26.47 -12.66 -4.91
N ARG A 423 25.46 -13.16 -4.21
CA ARG A 423 25.36 -13.01 -2.74
C ARG A 423 25.63 -14.35 -2.09
N CYS A 424 26.82 -14.53 -1.54
CA CYS A 424 27.27 -15.82 -1.02
C CYS A 424 26.60 -16.13 0.32
N ILE A 425 26.21 -17.39 0.50
CA ILE A 425 25.59 -17.92 1.72
C ILE A 425 26.66 -18.63 2.55
N LEU A 426 27.36 -19.59 1.93
CA LEU A 426 28.45 -20.35 2.53
C LEU A 426 29.47 -20.68 1.45
N ALA A 427 30.75 -20.54 1.77
CA ALA A 427 31.84 -20.91 0.87
C ALA A 427 32.95 -21.68 1.60
N ILE A 428 33.45 -22.73 0.96
CA ILE A 428 34.56 -23.56 1.38
C ILE A 428 35.50 -23.66 0.19
N TYR A 429 36.78 -23.39 0.40
CA TYR A 429 37.78 -23.47 -0.65
C TYR A 429 38.90 -24.42 -0.24
N PRO A 430 38.88 -25.70 -0.66
CA PRO A 430 39.98 -26.61 -0.38
C PRO A 430 41.28 -26.27 -1.11
N SER A 431 41.20 -25.57 -2.23
CA SER A 431 42.36 -25.08 -2.98
C SER A 431 41.96 -23.87 -3.85
N LYS A 432 42.88 -23.36 -4.66
CA LYS A 432 42.62 -22.31 -5.66
C LYS A 432 41.60 -22.72 -6.75
N SER A 433 41.53 -24.00 -7.08
CA SER A 433 40.70 -24.51 -8.19
C SER A 433 39.46 -25.27 -7.72
N GLU A 434 39.29 -25.44 -6.41
CA GLU A 434 38.23 -26.27 -5.85
C GLU A 434 37.45 -25.53 -4.78
N TRP A 435 36.13 -25.73 -4.78
CA TRP A 435 35.24 -25.08 -3.83
C TRP A 435 33.93 -25.84 -3.60
N ILE A 436 33.35 -25.67 -2.42
CA ILE A 436 31.90 -25.80 -2.20
C ILE A 436 31.39 -24.39 -1.98
N ILE A 437 30.47 -23.94 -2.82
CA ILE A 437 29.90 -22.61 -2.64
C ILE A 437 28.40 -22.67 -2.85
N SER A 438 27.67 -21.99 -1.98
CA SER A 438 26.26 -21.67 -2.17
C SER A 438 26.08 -20.17 -2.18
N TYR A 439 25.30 -19.67 -3.14
CA TYR A 439 25.08 -18.25 -3.36
C TYR A 439 23.74 -18.00 -4.02
N ILE A 440 23.19 -16.80 -3.83
CA ILE A 440 22.04 -16.30 -4.57
C ILE A 440 22.54 -15.82 -5.93
N ASN A 441 21.91 -16.32 -7.00
CA ASN A 441 22.26 -16.03 -8.38
C ASN A 441 21.88 -14.60 -8.78
N ASN A 442 22.71 -14.06 -9.68
CA ASN A 442 22.57 -12.75 -10.32
C ASN A 442 22.47 -12.86 -11.85
N ASN A 443 22.35 -14.07 -12.41
CA ASN A 443 22.13 -14.28 -13.84
C ASN A 443 20.64 -14.09 -14.17
N ALA A 444 20.30 -13.53 -15.34
CA ALA A 444 18.92 -13.21 -15.70
C ALA A 444 17.94 -14.40 -15.61
N GLY A 445 18.35 -15.61 -16.01
CA GLY A 445 17.51 -16.81 -15.94
C GLY A 445 17.21 -17.27 -14.49
N PRO A 446 18.23 -17.60 -13.69
CA PRO A 446 18.05 -18.05 -12.32
C PRO A 446 18.10 -16.92 -11.27
N LEU A 447 17.75 -15.68 -11.63
CA LEU A 447 17.87 -14.53 -10.73
C LEU A 447 17.15 -14.77 -9.39
N GLY A 448 17.83 -14.48 -8.27
CA GLY A 448 17.25 -14.64 -6.93
C GLY A 448 17.18 -16.09 -6.42
N LYS A 449 17.49 -17.08 -7.26
CA LYS A 449 17.55 -18.49 -6.86
C LYS A 449 18.90 -18.84 -6.26
N VAL A 450 18.92 -19.83 -5.37
CA VAL A 450 20.17 -20.35 -4.82
C VAL A 450 20.85 -21.25 -5.85
N ALA A 451 22.11 -20.98 -6.17
CA ALA A 451 22.99 -21.97 -6.78
C ALA A 451 23.95 -22.54 -5.76
N ALA A 452 24.24 -23.83 -5.93
CA ALA A 452 25.28 -24.50 -5.17
C ALA A 452 26.22 -25.25 -6.13
N THR A 453 27.48 -25.35 -5.76
CA THR A 453 28.47 -26.13 -6.52
C THR A 453 29.34 -26.94 -5.58
N TYR A 454 29.79 -28.09 -6.06
CA TYR A 454 30.79 -28.93 -5.41
C TYR A 454 31.85 -29.28 -6.45
N GLY A 455 33.01 -28.64 -6.32
CA GLY A 455 34.06 -28.60 -7.31
C GLY A 455 33.82 -27.59 -8.43
N SER A 456 34.80 -27.49 -9.34
CA SER A 456 34.71 -26.61 -10.50
C SER A 456 33.72 -27.15 -11.57
N GLY A 457 32.93 -26.24 -12.15
CA GLY A 457 32.24 -26.50 -13.42
C GLY A 457 30.79 -27.02 -13.41
N ASN A 458 30.17 -27.35 -12.27
CA ASN A 458 28.76 -27.78 -12.23
C ASN A 458 27.97 -27.10 -11.11
N ALA A 459 27.30 -26.00 -11.44
CA ALA A 459 26.36 -25.33 -10.55
C ALA A 459 24.95 -25.85 -10.77
N MET A 460 24.32 -26.36 -9.72
CA MET A 460 22.88 -26.56 -9.68
C MET A 460 22.17 -25.28 -9.24
N THR A 461 20.88 -25.18 -9.53
CA THR A 461 20.04 -24.06 -9.09
C THR A 461 18.79 -24.60 -8.44
N SER A 462 18.34 -23.98 -7.35
CA SER A 462 17.06 -24.26 -6.70
C SER A 462 15.88 -23.95 -7.62
N ASN A 463 14.70 -24.50 -7.34
CA ASN A 463 13.50 -24.12 -8.08
C ASN A 463 12.93 -22.79 -7.57
N LEU A 464 13.06 -22.52 -6.28
CA LEU A 464 12.54 -21.34 -5.59
C LEU A 464 13.59 -20.22 -5.48
N VAL A 465 13.09 -18.99 -5.39
CA VAL A 465 13.87 -17.76 -5.07
C VAL A 465 13.97 -17.58 -3.56
N VAL A 466 14.94 -16.79 -3.09
CA VAL A 466 15.17 -16.55 -1.65
C VAL A 466 15.42 -15.07 -1.28
N ASP A 467 15.26 -14.16 -2.24
CA ASP A 467 15.57 -12.73 -2.11
C ASP A 467 14.31 -11.84 -2.10
N ASP A 468 13.21 -12.39 -1.63
CA ASP A 468 11.91 -11.74 -1.48
C ASP A 468 11.73 -10.98 -0.15
N GLY A 469 12.76 -11.01 0.71
CA GLY A 469 12.73 -10.41 2.05
C GLY A 469 12.12 -11.31 3.13
N ALA A 470 11.83 -12.58 2.83
CA ALA A 470 11.48 -13.59 3.81
C ALA A 470 12.70 -14.39 4.27
N GLN A 471 12.50 -15.19 5.32
CA GLN A 471 13.51 -16.11 5.84
C GLN A 471 13.27 -17.51 5.26
N HIS A 472 14.29 -18.08 4.61
CA HIS A 472 14.23 -19.38 3.94
C HIS A 472 15.26 -20.35 4.48
N VAL A 473 14.95 -21.64 4.49
CA VAL A 473 15.91 -22.71 4.83
C VAL A 473 16.61 -23.16 3.55
N VAL A 474 17.90 -22.82 3.43
CA VAL A 474 18.74 -23.23 2.30
C VAL A 474 19.57 -24.43 2.70
N THR A 475 19.53 -25.48 1.88
CA THR A 475 20.27 -26.73 2.13
C THR A 475 21.09 -27.12 0.89
N PHE A 476 22.31 -27.58 1.12
CA PHE A 476 23.12 -28.28 0.13
C PHE A 476 23.44 -29.68 0.68
N SER A 477 23.40 -30.70 -0.19
CA SER A 477 23.77 -32.08 0.16
C SER A 477 24.47 -32.74 -1.01
N THR A 478 25.53 -33.50 -0.75
CA THR A 478 26.20 -34.34 -1.74
C THR A 478 26.50 -35.71 -1.16
N ASP A 479 26.19 -36.76 -1.93
CA ASP A 479 26.63 -38.14 -1.68
C ASP A 479 27.83 -38.53 -2.57
N LEU A 480 28.46 -37.53 -3.21
CA LEU A 480 29.51 -37.65 -4.23
C LEU A 480 29.06 -38.16 -5.61
N THR A 481 27.81 -38.63 -5.73
CA THR A 481 27.20 -39.08 -7.00
C THR A 481 26.13 -38.10 -7.47
N THR A 482 25.40 -37.51 -6.53
CA THR A 482 24.33 -36.55 -6.73
C THR A 482 24.56 -35.38 -5.81
N ASN A 483 24.54 -34.18 -6.39
CA ASN A 483 24.44 -32.96 -5.61
C ASN A 483 22.95 -32.58 -5.52
N LYS A 484 22.52 -32.09 -4.35
CA LYS A 484 21.20 -31.49 -4.11
C LYS A 484 21.32 -30.07 -3.56
N VAL A 485 20.46 -29.18 -4.03
CA VAL A 485 20.19 -27.88 -3.41
C VAL A 485 18.71 -27.82 -3.12
N ALA A 486 18.35 -27.34 -1.93
CA ALA A 486 16.97 -27.19 -1.54
C ALA A 486 16.69 -25.84 -0.89
N VAL A 487 15.49 -25.33 -1.14
CA VAL A 487 14.93 -24.15 -0.49
C VAL A 487 13.60 -24.58 0.10
N ASP A 488 13.43 -24.42 1.41
CA ASP A 488 12.21 -24.77 2.15
C ASP A 488 11.70 -26.20 1.86
N GLY A 489 12.65 -27.13 1.73
CA GLY A 489 12.37 -28.55 1.45
C GLY A 489 12.07 -28.87 -0.03
N ASP A 490 11.98 -27.87 -0.92
CA ASP A 490 11.89 -28.10 -2.36
C ASP A 490 13.28 -28.40 -2.93
N ILE A 491 13.46 -29.63 -3.44
CA ILE A 491 14.76 -30.18 -3.81
C ILE A 491 14.96 -30.10 -5.32
N ALA A 492 16.07 -29.49 -5.73
CA ALA A 492 16.66 -29.63 -7.06
C ALA A 492 17.94 -30.47 -6.99
N SER A 493 18.20 -31.29 -8.01
CA SER A 493 19.36 -32.19 -8.01
C SER A 493 20.00 -32.28 -9.39
N VAL A 494 21.30 -32.54 -9.40
CA VAL A 494 22.09 -32.85 -10.60
C VAL A 494 23.07 -33.96 -10.28
N ALA A 495 23.43 -34.77 -11.29
CA ALA A 495 24.55 -35.69 -11.15
C ALA A 495 25.81 -34.90 -10.79
N ALA A 496 26.54 -35.36 -9.78
CA ALA A 496 27.82 -34.76 -9.40
C ALA A 496 28.84 -34.99 -10.53
N SER A 497 29.72 -34.01 -10.75
CA SER A 497 30.93 -34.22 -11.55
C SER A 497 31.78 -35.34 -10.96
N ALA A 498 32.77 -35.82 -11.73
CA ALA A 498 33.85 -36.63 -11.16
C ALA A 498 34.42 -35.95 -9.90
N ARG A 499 34.74 -36.77 -8.88
CA ARG A 499 35.22 -36.30 -7.58
C ARG A 499 36.37 -35.30 -7.78
N PRO A 500 36.24 -34.04 -7.33
CA PRO A 500 37.28 -33.06 -7.55
C PRO A 500 38.54 -33.43 -6.76
N ILE A 501 39.70 -33.22 -7.37
CA ILE A 501 41.00 -33.49 -6.75
C ILE A 501 41.65 -32.13 -6.50
N PRO A 502 41.71 -31.65 -5.25
CA PRO A 502 42.40 -30.41 -4.94
C PRO A 502 43.87 -30.52 -5.33
N ASN A 503 44.38 -29.46 -5.94
CA ASN A 503 45.82 -29.23 -6.00
C ASN A 503 46.16 -28.35 -4.78
N PRO A 504 46.56 -28.93 -3.63
CA PRO A 504 46.66 -28.19 -2.38
C PRO A 504 47.70 -27.08 -2.54
N THR A 505 47.24 -25.85 -2.41
CA THR A 505 48.11 -24.70 -2.20
C THR A 505 47.91 -24.24 -0.76
N GLU A 506 48.99 -24.20 0.02
CA GLU A 506 48.98 -23.76 1.42
C GLU A 506 48.74 -22.25 1.51
N SER A 507 47.48 -21.83 1.69
CA SER A 507 47.12 -20.46 2.07
C SER A 507 46.02 -20.50 3.11
N ASP A 508 46.04 -19.58 4.07
CA ASP A 508 45.05 -19.52 5.15
C ASP A 508 43.62 -19.26 4.65
N LEU A 509 43.48 -18.65 3.46
CA LEU A 509 42.19 -18.50 2.77
C LEU A 509 41.50 -19.85 2.52
N TYR A 510 42.28 -20.93 2.37
CA TYR A 510 41.79 -22.27 2.09
C TYR A 510 41.57 -23.10 3.35
N LYS A 511 41.72 -22.50 4.54
CA LYS A 511 41.59 -23.16 5.84
C LYS A 511 40.31 -22.78 6.59
N VAL A 512 39.47 -21.93 6.00
CA VAL A 512 38.23 -21.45 6.64
C VAL A 512 36.98 -21.69 5.77
N ILE A 513 35.85 -21.85 6.46
CA ILE A 513 34.49 -21.80 5.95
C ILE A 513 34.04 -20.36 6.10
N TYR A 514 33.64 -19.72 5.00
CA TYR A 514 33.10 -18.37 5.00
C TYR A 514 31.58 -18.43 5.12
N LEU A 515 31.02 -17.57 5.98
CA LEU A 515 29.58 -17.38 6.10
C LEU A 515 29.20 -16.00 5.59
N GLY A 516 28.28 -15.98 4.62
CA GLY A 516 27.75 -14.74 4.04
C GLY A 516 28.73 -14.00 3.13
N ALA A 517 29.85 -14.62 2.74
CA ALA A 517 30.92 -14.02 1.95
C ALA A 517 31.71 -15.10 1.18
N SER A 518 32.56 -14.68 0.23
CA SER A 518 33.47 -15.58 -0.50
C SER A 518 34.91 -15.05 -0.52
N SER A 519 35.87 -15.94 -0.78
CA SER A 519 37.32 -15.64 -0.79
C SER A 519 37.87 -15.23 -2.16
N GLY A 520 37.04 -14.67 -3.04
CA GLY A 520 37.39 -14.39 -4.46
C GLY A 520 38.61 -13.49 -4.72
N SER A 521 39.27 -12.98 -3.68
CA SER A 521 40.59 -12.32 -3.71
C SER A 521 41.13 -12.27 -2.26
N PRO A 522 42.45 -12.10 -1.99
CA PRO A 522 43.00 -12.16 -0.63
C PRO A 522 42.53 -10.96 0.20
N GLY A 523 41.45 -11.18 0.95
CA GLY A 523 40.76 -10.18 1.75
C GLY A 523 39.26 -10.43 1.64
N GLY A 524 38.65 -11.06 2.66
CA GLY A 524 37.20 -11.24 2.72
C GLY A 524 36.46 -9.92 2.43
N GLY A 525 35.25 -10.01 1.85
CA GLY A 525 34.50 -8.82 1.44
C GLY A 525 33.92 -8.85 0.03
N VAL A 526 34.05 -9.97 -0.70
CA VAL A 526 33.50 -10.13 -2.07
C VAL A 526 32.34 -11.13 -2.05
N ARG A 527 31.34 -10.90 -2.91
CA ARG A 527 30.08 -11.69 -2.96
C ARG A 527 29.35 -11.70 -1.62
N MET A 528 29.22 -10.53 -1.01
CA MET A 528 28.64 -10.39 0.32
C MET A 528 27.14 -10.69 0.28
N LEU A 529 26.64 -11.38 1.30
CA LEU A 529 25.23 -11.76 1.39
C LEU A 529 24.34 -10.52 1.38
N ASN A 530 24.74 -9.48 2.12
CA ASN A 530 23.88 -8.34 2.45
C ASN A 530 22.54 -8.84 3.02
N GLY A 531 22.58 -9.43 4.20
CA GLY A 531 21.44 -10.14 4.76
C GLY A 531 21.81 -10.87 6.04
N HIS A 532 20.94 -11.79 6.45
CA HIS A 532 21.06 -12.48 7.73
C HIS A 532 21.24 -13.98 7.53
N LEU A 533 22.03 -14.59 8.40
CA LEU A 533 22.20 -16.02 8.54
C LEU A 533 21.77 -16.48 9.93
N ARG A 534 21.07 -17.61 10.00
CA ARG A 534 20.63 -18.22 11.26
C ARG A 534 20.70 -19.73 11.19
N ASN A 535 20.93 -20.38 12.32
CA ASN A 535 20.81 -21.83 12.48
C ASN A 535 21.65 -22.65 11.47
N LEU A 536 22.95 -22.31 11.35
CA LEU A 536 23.87 -23.09 10.52
C LEU A 536 24.06 -24.48 11.12
N ARG A 537 23.83 -25.51 10.32
CA ARG A 537 24.04 -26.93 10.63
C ARG A 537 24.85 -27.58 9.53
N ILE A 538 25.84 -28.38 9.90
CA ILE A 538 26.67 -29.16 8.97
C ILE A 538 26.68 -30.62 9.40
N TRP A 539 26.58 -31.50 8.42
CA TRP A 539 26.67 -32.94 8.60
C TRP A 539 27.77 -33.51 7.70
N HIS A 540 28.61 -34.38 8.26
CA HIS A 540 29.63 -35.16 7.55
C HIS A 540 29.01 -36.40 6.87
N ARG A 541 27.79 -36.24 6.35
CA ARG A 541 27.03 -37.23 5.59
C ARG A 541 26.06 -36.54 4.62
N ALA A 542 25.60 -37.27 3.62
CA ALA A 542 24.48 -36.84 2.79
C ALA A 542 23.17 -37.02 3.56
N LEU A 543 22.32 -35.99 3.58
CA LEU A 543 20.95 -36.10 4.09
C LEU A 543 20.03 -36.74 3.04
N THR A 544 19.05 -37.53 3.51
CA THR A 544 17.98 -38.07 2.67
C THR A 544 17.00 -36.98 2.25
N ASP A 545 16.20 -37.21 1.21
CA ASP A 545 15.18 -36.24 0.79
C ASP A 545 14.15 -35.95 1.88
N ASN A 546 13.82 -36.96 2.70
CA ASN A 546 12.87 -36.82 3.80
C ASN A 546 13.47 -35.99 4.94
N GLN A 547 14.75 -36.21 5.26
CA GLN A 547 15.49 -35.39 6.21
C GLN A 547 15.56 -33.93 5.75
N ILE A 548 15.88 -33.68 4.47
CA ILE A 548 15.95 -32.33 3.91
C ILE A 548 14.59 -31.62 4.00
N LYS A 549 13.50 -32.30 3.64
CA LYS A 549 12.12 -31.75 3.75
C LYS A 549 11.69 -31.51 5.20
N GLY A 550 12.28 -32.22 6.15
CA GLY A 550 12.02 -32.06 7.58
C GLY A 550 12.75 -30.89 8.23
N LEU A 551 13.71 -30.25 7.54
CA LEU A 551 14.47 -29.11 8.08
C LEU A 551 13.58 -27.88 8.20
N ARG A 552 13.74 -27.17 9.31
CA ARG A 552 13.08 -25.90 9.64
C ARG A 552 14.10 -24.87 10.09
#